data_AF-P30438-F1
#
_entry.id   AF-P30438-F1
#
_cell.length_a   1.000
_cell.length_b   1.000
_cell.length_c   1.000
_cell.angle_alpha   90.00
_cell.angle_beta   90.00
_cell.angle_gamma   90.00
#
_symmetry.space_group_name_H-M   'P 1'
#
loop_
_entity.id
_entity.type
_entity.pdbx_description
1 polymer ?
#
loop_
_entity_poly.entity_id
_entity_poly.type
_entity_poly.pdbx_seq_one_letter_code
_entity_poly.pdbx_strand_id
1 'polypeptide(L)'
;MKGACVLVLLWAALLLISGGNCEICPAVKRDVDLFLTGTPDEYVEQVAQYKALPVVLENARILKNCVDAKMTEEDKENALSVLDKIYTSPLC
;
A
#
# COMPACT_ATOMS: atom_id res chain seq x y z
N MET A 1 -20.06 41.76 10.21
CA MET A 1 -19.81 40.57 11.05
C MET A 1 -20.22 39.23 10.40
N LYS A 2 -21.13 39.17 9.41
CA LYS A 2 -21.53 37.89 8.78
C LYS A 2 -20.47 37.27 7.83
N GLY A 3 -19.69 38.09 7.13
CA GLY A 3 -18.71 37.60 6.13
C GLY A 3 -17.53 36.81 6.73
N ALA A 4 -17.00 37.24 7.88
CA ALA A 4 -15.87 36.57 8.53
C ALA A 4 -16.22 35.15 9.00
N CYS A 5 -17.45 34.93 9.48
CA CYS A 5 -17.89 33.60 9.92
C CYS A 5 -17.97 32.60 8.75
N VAL A 6 -18.45 33.06 7.58
CA VAL A 6 -18.53 32.23 6.37
C VAL A 6 -17.13 31.84 5.87
N LEU A 7 -16.18 32.77 5.91
CA LEU A 7 -14.79 32.50 5.54
C LEU A 7 -14.13 31.45 6.45
N VAL A 8 -14.34 31.52 7.77
CA VAL A 8 -13.78 30.55 8.72
C VAL A 8 -14.37 29.15 8.50
N LEU A 9 -15.68 29.04 8.26
CA LEU A 9 -16.32 27.76 7.99
C LEU A 9 -15.87 27.13 6.66
N LEU A 10 -15.70 27.94 5.61
CA LEU A 10 -15.15 27.47 4.34
C LEU A 10 -13.72 26.96 4.48
N TRP A 11 -12.88 27.64 5.27
CA TRP A 11 -11.50 27.23 5.52
C TRP A 11 -11.42 25.91 6.31
N ALA A 12 -12.25 25.76 7.35
CA ALA A 12 -12.38 24.51 8.09
C ALA A 12 -12.89 23.37 7.20
N ALA A 13 -13.86 23.64 6.32
CA ALA A 13 -14.33 22.66 5.35
C ALA A 13 -13.22 22.27 4.35
N LEU A 14 -12.42 23.22 3.85
CA LEU A 14 -11.27 22.94 2.99
C LEU A 14 -10.20 22.09 3.69
N LEU A 15 -9.95 22.30 4.98
CA LEU A 15 -9.05 21.46 5.78
C LEU A 15 -9.59 20.05 6.03
N LEU A 16 -10.92 19.90 6.11
CA LEU A 16 -11.57 18.60 6.24
C LEU A 16 -11.70 17.87 4.90
N ILE A 17 -11.84 18.62 3.79
CA ILE A 17 -11.89 18.09 2.42
C ILE A 17 -10.47 17.83 1.90
N SER A 18 -9.44 18.50 2.45
CA SER A 18 -8.05 18.09 2.33
C SER A 18 -7.77 16.89 3.24
N GLY A 19 -8.65 15.89 3.23
CA GLY A 19 -8.18 14.52 3.39
C GLY A 19 -7.07 14.38 2.36
N GLY A 20 -5.83 14.45 2.85
CA GLY A 20 -4.67 14.48 1.97
C GLY A 20 -4.83 13.33 1.01
N ASN A 21 -4.56 13.55 -0.28
CA ASN A 21 -4.34 12.44 -1.19
C ASN A 21 -3.16 11.66 -0.65
N CYS A 22 -3.38 10.76 0.31
CA CYS A 22 -2.38 9.85 0.78
C CYS A 22 -2.39 8.71 -0.23
N GLU A 23 -1.90 9.05 -1.41
CA GLU A 23 -1.42 8.05 -2.32
C GLU A 23 -0.28 7.35 -1.60
N ILE A 24 -0.49 6.08 -1.25
CA ILE A 24 0.58 5.22 -0.75
C ILE A 24 1.79 5.37 -1.67
N CYS A 25 2.99 5.43 -1.10
CA CYS A 25 4.21 5.54 -1.90
C CYS A 25 4.20 4.47 -3.02
N PRO A 26 4.33 4.85 -4.31
CA PRO A 26 4.23 3.89 -5.41
C PRO A 26 5.20 2.71 -5.29
N ALA A 27 6.37 2.92 -4.67
CA ALA A 27 7.33 1.85 -4.38
C ALA A 27 6.78 0.83 -3.35
N VAL A 28 6.05 1.29 -2.33
CA VAL A 28 5.40 0.42 -1.34
C VAL A 28 4.25 -0.35 -1.98
N LYS A 29 3.43 0.31 -2.82
CA LYS A 29 2.40 -0.40 -3.59
C LYS A 29 3.01 -1.51 -4.44
N ARG A 30 4.07 -1.20 -5.19
CA ARG A 30 4.78 -2.17 -6.02
C ARG A 30 5.42 -3.31 -5.22
N ASP A 31 5.87 -3.06 -4.00
CA ASP A 31 6.35 -4.10 -3.08
C ASP A 31 5.27 -5.12 -2.73
N VAL A 32 4.11 -4.64 -2.31
CA VAL A 32 2.98 -5.51 -1.97
C VAL A 32 2.44 -6.23 -3.20
N ASP A 33 2.36 -5.54 -4.35
CA ASP A 33 1.91 -6.15 -5.61
C ASP A 33 2.82 -7.32 -6.03
N LEU A 34 4.15 -7.15 -5.95
CA LEU A 34 5.11 -8.22 -6.24
C LEU A 34 5.08 -9.34 -5.19
N PHE A 35 4.86 -9.00 -3.92
CA PHE A 35 4.71 -10.00 -2.87
C PHE A 35 3.52 -10.93 -3.13
N LEU A 36 2.41 -10.41 -3.64
CA LEU A 36 1.21 -11.22 -3.95
C LEU A 36 1.28 -11.90 -5.32
N THR A 37 1.71 -11.18 -6.36
CA THR A 37 1.54 -11.62 -7.77
C THR A 37 2.84 -11.96 -8.48
N GLY A 38 3.98 -11.44 -8.03
CA GLY A 38 5.29 -11.74 -8.62
C GLY A 38 5.76 -13.15 -8.30
N THR A 39 6.74 -13.63 -9.04
CA THR A 39 7.49 -14.85 -8.68
C THR A 39 8.34 -14.63 -7.43
N PRO A 40 8.76 -15.70 -6.72
CA PRO A 40 9.67 -15.58 -5.59
C PRO A 40 10.98 -14.84 -5.91
N ASP A 41 11.51 -15.01 -7.13
CA ASP A 41 12.76 -14.36 -7.54
C ASP A 41 12.54 -12.88 -7.84
N GLU A 42 11.46 -12.50 -8.53
CA GLU A 42 11.13 -11.08 -8.78
C GLU A 42 10.90 -10.30 -7.49
N TYR A 43 10.19 -10.90 -6.52
CA TYR A 43 9.96 -10.25 -5.23
C TYR A 43 11.28 -10.07 -4.45
N VAL A 44 12.10 -11.13 -4.34
CA VAL A 44 13.38 -11.05 -3.60
C VAL A 44 14.37 -10.11 -4.29
N GLU A 45 14.40 -10.07 -5.63
CA GLU A 45 15.20 -9.12 -6.39
C GLU A 45 14.75 -7.69 -6.13
N GLN A 46 13.44 -7.42 -6.03
CA GLN A 46 12.95 -6.10 -5.65
C GLN A 46 13.44 -5.74 -4.24
N VAL A 47 13.23 -6.61 -3.24
CA VAL A 47 13.62 -6.33 -1.85
C VAL A 47 15.12 -6.03 -1.74
N ALA A 48 15.95 -6.70 -2.53
CA ALA A 48 17.40 -6.47 -2.58
C ALA A 48 17.78 -5.03 -3.02
N GLN A 49 16.92 -4.34 -3.78
CA GLN A 49 17.16 -2.94 -4.18
C GLN A 49 17.10 -1.97 -3.00
N TYR A 50 16.38 -2.32 -1.93
CA TYR A 50 16.24 -1.50 -0.73
C TYR A 50 17.07 -2.01 0.45
N LYS A 51 17.19 -3.34 0.61
CA LYS A 51 17.94 -3.95 1.72
C LYS A 51 18.51 -5.33 1.36
N ALA A 52 19.73 -5.35 0.83
CA ALA A 52 20.45 -6.57 0.43
C ALA A 52 21.15 -7.34 1.58
N LEU A 53 20.63 -7.31 2.82
CA LEU A 53 21.18 -8.15 3.88
C LEU A 53 20.76 -9.61 3.65
N PRO A 54 21.68 -10.60 3.73
CA PRO A 54 21.33 -12.01 3.47
C PRO A 54 20.12 -12.50 4.28
N VAL A 55 20.07 -12.17 5.57
CA VAL A 55 18.96 -12.56 6.46
C VAL A 55 17.62 -11.92 6.06
N VAL A 56 17.64 -10.72 5.46
CA VAL A 56 16.41 -10.05 4.97
C VAL A 56 15.92 -10.74 3.70
N LEU A 57 16.82 -11.07 2.78
CA LEU A 57 16.46 -11.75 1.53
C LEU A 57 16.00 -13.19 1.75
N GLU A 58 16.62 -13.90 2.69
CA GLU A 58 16.18 -15.24 3.11
C GLU A 58 14.77 -15.19 3.71
N ASN A 59 14.51 -14.27 4.64
CA ASN A 59 13.19 -14.10 5.24
C ASN A 59 12.13 -13.69 4.21
N ALA A 60 12.48 -12.78 3.29
CA ALA A 60 11.58 -12.38 2.20
C ALA A 60 11.17 -13.60 1.36
N ARG A 61 12.13 -14.47 1.01
CA ARG A 61 11.85 -15.70 0.27
C ARG A 61 10.99 -16.68 1.07
N ILE A 62 11.26 -16.86 2.37
CA ILE A 62 10.46 -17.73 3.25
C ILE A 62 9.00 -17.28 3.29
N LEU A 63 8.75 -15.98 3.49
CA LEU A 63 7.40 -15.42 3.54
C LEU A 63 6.70 -15.52 2.18
N LYS A 64 7.41 -15.23 1.10
CA LYS A 64 6.88 -15.31 -0.26
C LYS A 64 6.45 -16.72 -0.63
N ASN A 65 7.31 -17.71 -0.38
CA ASN A 65 6.96 -19.12 -0.59
C ASN A 65 5.77 -19.56 0.27
N CYS A 66 5.65 -19.03 1.50
CA CYS A 66 4.52 -19.32 2.38
C CYS A 66 3.20 -18.80 1.81
N VAL A 67 3.15 -17.53 1.38
CA VAL A 67 1.91 -16.96 0.83
C VAL A 67 1.54 -17.61 -0.51
N ASP A 68 2.53 -17.91 -1.36
CA ASP A 68 2.28 -18.60 -2.63
C ASP A 68 1.77 -20.03 -2.45
N ALA A 69 2.22 -20.73 -1.41
CA ALA A 69 1.73 -22.08 -1.10
C ALA A 69 0.35 -22.07 -0.41
N LYS A 70 -0.02 -20.96 0.26
CA LYS A 70 -1.21 -20.88 1.10
C LYS A 70 -2.41 -20.26 0.41
N MET A 71 -2.17 -19.26 -0.43
CA MET A 71 -3.21 -18.46 -1.08
C MET A 71 -3.50 -19.01 -2.47
N THR A 72 -4.77 -19.28 -2.72
CA THR A 72 -5.27 -19.53 -4.07
C THR A 72 -5.22 -18.26 -4.92
N GLU A 73 -5.43 -18.39 -6.23
CA GLU A 73 -5.58 -17.20 -7.10
C GLU A 73 -6.74 -16.30 -6.63
N GLU A 74 -7.86 -16.90 -6.20
CA GLU A 74 -9.00 -16.16 -5.65
C GLU A 74 -8.64 -15.39 -4.37
N ASP A 75 -7.85 -15.99 -3.46
CA ASP A 75 -7.37 -15.30 -2.26
C ASP A 75 -6.49 -14.09 -2.61
N LYS A 76 -5.65 -14.22 -3.63
CA LYS A 76 -4.76 -13.13 -4.10
C LYS A 76 -5.55 -12.01 -4.77
N GLU A 77 -6.51 -12.33 -5.62
CA GLU A 77 -7.43 -11.36 -6.23
C GLU A 77 -8.21 -10.59 -5.16
N ASN A 78 -8.74 -11.30 -4.16
CA ASN A 78 -9.44 -10.69 -3.03
C ASN A 78 -8.52 -9.80 -2.19
N ALA A 79 -7.28 -10.22 -1.93
CA ALA A 79 -6.29 -9.43 -1.22
C ALA A 79 -5.96 -8.12 -1.95
N LEU A 80 -5.76 -8.18 -3.28
CA LEU A 80 -5.55 -6.99 -4.11
C LEU A 80 -6.75 -6.04 -4.06
N SER A 81 -7.98 -6.57 -4.14
CA SER A 81 -9.19 -5.75 -4.02
C SER A 81 -9.30 -5.06 -2.65
N VAL A 82 -8.90 -5.73 -1.57
CA VAL A 82 -8.84 -5.11 -0.23
C VAL A 82 -7.78 -4.03 -0.17
N LEU A 83 -6.60 -4.25 -0.75
CA LEU A 83 -5.52 -3.25 -0.81
C LEU A 83 -5.95 -2.01 -1.58
N ASP A 84 -6.64 -2.15 -2.72
CA ASP A 84 -7.17 -1.01 -3.46
C ASP A 84 -8.18 -0.20 -2.63
N LYS A 85 -9.02 -0.86 -1.81
CA LYS A 85 -9.91 -0.18 -0.86
C LYS A 85 -9.12 0.54 0.24
N ILE A 86 -8.01 -0.03 0.70
CA ILE A 86 -7.11 0.62 1.67
C ILE A 86 -6.51 1.88 1.02
N TYR A 87 -5.91 1.78 -0.17
CA TYR A 87 -5.23 2.89 -0.83
C TYR A 87 -6.15 4.03 -1.29
N THR A 88 -7.45 3.76 -1.45
CA THR A 88 -8.46 4.75 -1.81
C THR A 88 -9.29 5.23 -0.63
N SER A 89 -9.02 4.71 0.57
CA SER A 89 -9.72 5.12 1.79
C SER A 89 -9.35 6.57 2.15
N PRO A 90 -10.29 7.40 2.62
CA PRO A 90 -9.97 8.71 3.21
C PRO A 90 -9.07 8.65 4.46
N LEU A 91 -8.85 7.44 4.99
CA LEU A 91 -7.97 7.16 6.13
C LEU A 91 -6.56 6.70 5.72
N CYS A 92 -6.37 6.35 4.44
CA CYS A 92 -5.03 6.31 3.88
C CYS A 92 -4.61 7.76 3.84
#